data_AF-A0A699Z9P8-F1
#
_entry.id   AF-A0A699Z9P8-F1
#
_cell.length_a   1.000
_cell.length_b   1.000
_cell.length_c   1.000
_cell.angle_alpha   90.00
_cell.angle_beta   90.00
_cell.angle_gamma   90.00
#
_symmetry.space_group_name_H-M   'P 1'
#
loop_
_entity.id
_entity.type
_entity.pdbx_description
1 polymer ?
#
loop_
_entity_poly.entity_id
_entity_poly.type
_entity_poly.pdbx_seq_one_letter_code
_entity_poly.pdbx_strand_id
1 'polypeptide(L)'
;MGDPHDVSNALTADIKQMLQQSPIPKEWWFYWWRCQAAAYIVRPNPRTLAAIDRARERSFSRADRLTLESSSWVSVYVRRGDKAKENSEMLKDPKPFLDRATQLIRDNPGTVAPRIFLATEDVGVHSYFLANASVPVFAANVTRYNEDIGYSPMDHAKRIGPDVEFINALMSLEITMTGDAFVFAMMSNWGRLINEMRSTVQCKANSDFFDPEQPKGITRLNWR
;
A
#
# COMPACT_ATOMS: atom_id res chain seq x y z
N MET A 1 28.97 -18.40 16.01
CA MET A 1 28.12 -18.43 14.81
C MET A 1 27.39 -17.09 14.78
N GLY A 2 27.62 -16.27 13.76
CA GLY A 2 26.99 -14.95 13.66
C GLY A 2 25.50 -15.08 13.37
N ASP A 3 24.71 -14.16 13.91
CA ASP A 3 23.28 -14.07 13.62
C ASP A 3 23.10 -13.87 12.10
N PRO A 4 22.41 -14.77 11.37
CA PRO A 4 22.13 -14.59 9.94
C PRO A 4 21.26 -13.36 9.63
N HIS A 5 20.76 -12.67 10.66
CA HIS A 5 20.07 -11.39 10.58
C HIS A 5 20.98 -10.16 10.85
N ASP A 6 22.27 -10.37 11.18
CA ASP A 6 23.24 -9.29 11.35
C ASP A 6 23.73 -8.75 10.00
N VAL A 7 22.84 -7.99 9.35
CA VAL A 7 23.14 -7.21 8.15
C VAL A 7 23.95 -5.95 8.44
N SER A 8 24.42 -5.73 9.68
CA SER A 8 25.34 -4.62 9.92
C SER A 8 26.55 -4.74 8.99
N ASN A 9 27.00 -5.95 8.63
CA ASN A 9 28.10 -6.14 7.68
C ASN A 9 27.80 -5.68 6.23
N ALA A 10 26.53 -5.46 5.85
CA ALA A 10 26.14 -4.96 4.53
C ALA A 10 26.12 -3.41 4.43
N LEU A 11 26.21 -2.71 5.56
CA LEU A 11 26.21 -1.24 5.61
C LEU A 11 27.65 -0.71 5.62
N THR A 12 27.89 0.37 4.88
CA THR A 12 29.17 1.09 4.93
C THR A 12 29.40 1.70 6.32
N ALA A 13 30.65 2.01 6.66
CA ALA A 13 30.99 2.64 7.94
C ALA A 13 30.22 3.96 8.15
N ASP A 14 30.09 4.76 7.09
CA ASP A 14 29.37 6.04 7.13
C ASP A 14 27.88 5.85 7.43
N ILE A 15 27.22 4.87 6.79
CA ILE A 15 25.81 4.58 7.04
C ILE A 15 25.60 4.08 8.47
N LYS A 16 26.51 3.24 8.99
CA LYS A 16 26.46 2.79 10.39
C LYS A 16 26.57 3.98 11.35
N GLN A 17 27.53 4.88 11.12
CA GLN A 17 27.71 6.06 11.95
C GLN A 17 26.48 6.95 11.95
N MET A 18 25.89 7.19 10.77
CA MET A 18 24.65 7.96 10.64
C MET A 18 23.49 7.30 11.41
N LEU A 19 23.31 5.97 11.28
CA LEU A 19 22.24 5.25 11.95
C LEU A 19 22.44 5.17 13.48
N GLN A 20 23.68 5.07 13.95
CA GLN A 20 24.02 5.14 15.39
C GLN A 20 23.63 6.48 16.02
N GLN A 21 23.65 7.55 15.23
CA GLN A 21 23.24 8.89 15.65
C GLN A 21 21.74 9.16 15.43
N SER A 22 21.00 8.20 14.84
CA SER A 22 19.59 8.32 14.54
C SER A 22 18.72 7.73 15.67
N PRO A 23 17.43 8.12 15.78
CA PRO A 23 16.50 7.48 16.70
C PRO A 23 16.03 6.09 16.24
N ILE A 24 16.55 5.55 15.13
CA ILE A 24 16.13 4.27 14.57
C ILE A 24 16.80 3.14 15.36
N PRO A 25 16.02 2.25 16.01
CA PRO A 25 16.61 1.14 16.76
C PRO A 25 17.38 0.19 15.83
N LYS A 26 18.41 -0.47 16.36
CA LYS A 26 19.37 -1.26 15.56
C LYS A 26 18.68 -2.37 14.76
N GLU A 27 17.68 -3.00 15.34
CA GLU A 27 16.86 -4.04 14.72
C GLU A 27 16.08 -3.56 13.48
N TRP A 28 15.90 -2.24 13.31
CA TRP A 28 15.23 -1.63 12.16
C TRP A 28 16.19 -1.15 11.07
N TRP A 29 17.50 -1.19 11.28
CA TRP A 29 18.47 -0.66 10.31
C TRP A 29 18.39 -1.35 8.94
N PHE A 30 18.18 -2.67 8.93
CA PHE A 30 17.96 -3.41 7.68
C PHE A 30 16.72 -2.92 6.95
N TYR A 31 15.62 -2.79 7.69
CA TYR A 31 14.34 -2.38 7.14
C TYR A 31 14.44 -0.96 6.59
N TRP A 32 15.07 -0.05 7.33
CA TRP A 32 15.35 1.31 6.87
C TRP A 32 16.14 1.32 5.56
N TRP A 33 17.23 0.54 5.48
CA TRP A 33 18.04 0.45 4.25
C TRP A 33 17.22 -0.06 3.07
N ARG A 34 16.38 -1.08 3.29
CA ARG A 34 15.47 -1.60 2.27
C ARG A 34 14.50 -0.52 1.78
N CYS A 35 13.94 0.28 2.68
CA CYS A 35 13.06 1.38 2.29
C CYS A 35 13.78 2.43 1.42
N GLN A 36 15.04 2.75 1.74
CA GLN A 36 15.84 3.69 0.92
C GLN A 36 16.09 3.12 -0.49
N ALA A 37 16.45 1.85 -0.58
CA ALA A 37 16.67 1.18 -1.86
C ALA A 37 15.40 1.12 -2.71
N ALA A 38 14.25 0.76 -2.11
CA ALA A 38 12.96 0.75 -2.78
C ALA A 38 12.59 2.15 -3.33
N ALA A 39 12.74 3.20 -2.51
CA ALA A 39 12.47 4.57 -2.92
C ALA A 39 13.35 5.06 -4.07
N TYR A 40 14.62 4.61 -4.11
CA TYR A 40 15.50 4.92 -5.23
C TYR A 40 15.08 4.22 -6.52
N ILE A 41 14.78 2.91 -6.45
CA ILE A 41 14.42 2.09 -7.62
C ILE A 41 13.08 2.52 -8.23
N VAL A 42 12.09 2.84 -7.39
CA VAL A 42 10.72 3.15 -7.83
C VAL A 42 10.56 4.62 -8.24
N ARG A 43 11.64 5.42 -8.22
CA ARG A 43 11.60 6.83 -8.60
C ARG A 43 11.13 6.99 -10.06
N PRO A 44 9.96 7.60 -10.33
CA PRO A 44 9.46 7.74 -11.68
C PRO A 44 10.26 8.80 -12.44
N ASN A 45 10.49 8.57 -13.73
CA ASN A 45 11.01 9.60 -14.63
C ASN A 45 9.87 10.57 -15.06
N PRO A 46 10.19 11.71 -15.70
CA PRO A 46 9.17 12.69 -16.09
C PRO A 46 8.07 12.13 -17.01
N ARG A 47 8.40 11.17 -17.88
CA ARG A 47 7.43 10.52 -18.77
C ARG A 47 6.44 9.65 -17.97
N THR A 48 6.94 8.93 -16.97
CA THR A 48 6.12 8.10 -16.07
C THR A 48 5.21 8.97 -15.21
N LEU A 49 5.72 10.07 -14.63
CA LEU A 49 4.91 11.03 -13.87
C LEU A 49 3.74 11.56 -14.71
N ALA A 50 4.02 12.05 -15.92
CA ALA A 50 2.97 12.54 -16.81
C ALA A 50 1.96 11.45 -17.22
N ALA A 51 2.37 10.17 -17.25
CA ALA A 51 1.45 9.06 -17.51
C ALA A 51 0.56 8.75 -16.29
N ILE A 52 1.10 8.82 -15.07
CA ILE A 52 0.35 8.67 -13.83
C ILE A 52 -0.68 9.81 -13.69
N ASP A 53 -0.30 11.05 -13.96
CA ASP A 53 -1.22 12.19 -13.90
C ASP A 53 -2.39 12.03 -14.87
N ARG A 54 -2.10 11.63 -16.12
CA ARG A 54 -3.15 11.33 -17.11
C ARG A 54 -4.04 10.17 -16.69
N ALA A 55 -3.49 9.14 -16.05
CA ALA A 55 -4.29 8.05 -15.51
C ALA A 55 -5.21 8.55 -14.39
N ARG A 56 -4.69 9.38 -13.47
CA ARG A 56 -5.46 10.00 -12.38
C ARG A 56 -6.62 10.84 -12.91
N GLU A 57 -6.39 11.63 -13.95
CA GLU A 57 -7.44 12.45 -14.59
C GLU A 57 -8.56 11.62 -15.21
N ARG A 58 -8.24 10.42 -15.74
CA ARG A 58 -9.21 9.51 -16.35
C ARG A 58 -9.95 8.67 -15.30
N SER A 59 -9.27 8.29 -14.23
CA SER A 59 -9.78 7.36 -13.23
C SER A 59 -10.59 8.02 -12.13
N PHE A 60 -10.52 9.34 -11.97
CA PHE A 60 -11.23 10.07 -10.92
C PHE A 60 -11.97 11.28 -11.47
N SER A 61 -13.17 11.52 -10.94
CA SER A 61 -13.88 12.77 -11.23
C SER A 61 -13.09 13.97 -10.69
N ARG A 62 -13.37 15.18 -11.20
CA ARG A 62 -12.76 16.41 -10.67
C ARG A 62 -13.03 16.59 -9.17
N ALA A 63 -14.23 16.22 -8.70
CA ALA A 63 -14.61 16.32 -7.30
C ALA A 63 -13.81 15.34 -6.43
N ASP A 64 -13.65 14.10 -6.89
CA ASP A 64 -12.87 13.09 -6.16
C ASP A 64 -11.40 13.50 -6.06
N ARG A 65 -10.82 14.03 -7.15
CA ARG A 65 -9.43 14.52 -7.14
C ARG A 65 -9.22 15.65 -6.14
N LEU A 66 -10.07 16.67 -6.17
CA LEU A 66 -10.00 17.76 -5.19
C LEU A 66 -10.14 17.24 -3.75
N THR A 67 -11.00 16.24 -3.54
CA THR A 67 -11.20 15.62 -2.23
C THR A 67 -9.97 14.84 -1.77
N LEU A 68 -9.32 14.11 -2.68
CA LEU A 68 -8.07 13.37 -2.46
C LEU A 68 -6.83 14.28 -2.43
N GLU A 69 -6.93 15.57 -2.74
CA GLU A 69 -5.80 16.52 -2.65
C GLU A 69 -5.86 17.39 -1.40
N SER A 70 -7.05 17.59 -0.83
CA SER A 70 -7.31 18.62 0.18
C SER A 70 -7.69 18.10 1.57
N SER A 71 -7.71 16.77 1.76
CA SER A 71 -8.26 16.17 2.98
C SER A 71 -7.44 14.97 3.45
N SER A 72 -7.82 14.44 4.62
CA SER A 72 -7.28 13.19 5.16
C SER A 72 -8.15 11.98 4.80
N TRP A 73 -7.59 10.77 4.83
CA TRP A 73 -8.34 9.50 4.70
C TRP A 73 -7.54 8.28 5.19
N VAL A 74 -8.25 7.17 5.38
CA VAL A 74 -7.62 5.84 5.56
C VAL A 74 -7.34 5.24 4.19
N SER A 75 -6.10 4.88 3.93
CA SER A 75 -5.69 4.15 2.74
C SER A 75 -5.72 2.65 3.00
N VAL A 76 -6.52 1.94 2.21
CA VAL A 76 -6.71 0.51 2.32
C VAL A 76 -6.20 -0.14 1.04
N TYR A 77 -5.32 -1.14 1.18
CA TYR A 77 -4.92 -1.98 0.08
C TYR A 77 -5.24 -3.44 0.38
N VAL A 78 -6.06 -4.03 -0.49
CA VAL A 78 -6.46 -5.44 -0.41
C VAL A 78 -5.98 -6.14 -1.68
N ARG A 79 -4.96 -6.98 -1.51
CA ARG A 79 -4.47 -7.90 -2.53
C ARG A 79 -5.36 -9.13 -2.56
N ARG A 80 -5.90 -9.46 -3.74
CA ARG A 80 -6.60 -10.71 -4.02
C ARG A 80 -5.98 -11.41 -5.24
N GLY A 81 -6.77 -12.05 -6.10
CA GLY A 81 -6.27 -12.83 -7.23
C GLY A 81 -5.63 -14.17 -6.84
N ASP A 82 -4.54 -14.53 -7.52
CA ASP A 82 -3.77 -15.76 -7.27
C ASP A 82 -3.22 -15.84 -5.83
N LYS A 83 -2.97 -14.69 -5.18
CA LYS A 83 -2.47 -14.64 -3.80
C LYS A 83 -3.48 -15.19 -2.77
N ALA A 84 -4.78 -15.14 -3.06
CA ALA A 84 -5.82 -15.75 -2.21
C ALA A 84 -5.69 -17.28 -2.13
N LYS A 85 -4.96 -17.90 -3.06
CA LYS A 85 -4.66 -19.33 -3.07
C LYS A 85 -3.47 -19.69 -2.17
N GLU A 86 -2.72 -18.71 -1.67
CA GLU A 86 -1.52 -18.92 -0.83
C GLU A 86 -1.81 -18.98 0.68
N ASN A 87 -3.02 -19.38 1.07
CA ASN A 87 -3.39 -19.77 2.45
C ASN A 87 -3.42 -18.70 3.56
N SER A 88 -3.49 -17.41 3.26
CA SER A 88 -4.02 -16.45 4.24
C SER A 88 -5.55 -16.39 4.08
N GLU A 89 -6.29 -16.98 5.01
CA GLU A 89 -7.76 -16.79 5.11
C GLU A 89 -8.13 -15.32 5.17
N MET A 90 -7.23 -14.48 5.69
CA MET A 90 -7.46 -13.05 5.85
C MET A 90 -7.30 -12.25 4.56
N LEU A 91 -6.64 -12.79 3.52
CA LEU A 91 -6.64 -12.21 2.17
C LEU A 91 -7.89 -12.59 1.35
N LYS A 92 -8.72 -13.53 1.84
CA LYS A 92 -9.96 -13.94 1.17
C LYS A 92 -11.16 -13.10 1.60
N ASP A 93 -11.13 -12.57 2.82
CA ASP A 93 -12.22 -11.77 3.38
C ASP A 93 -11.88 -10.27 3.36
N PRO A 94 -12.61 -9.42 2.62
CA PRO A 94 -12.44 -7.98 2.68
C PRO A 94 -12.92 -7.35 4.00
N LYS A 95 -13.72 -8.06 4.80
CA LYS A 95 -14.33 -7.53 6.03
C LYS A 95 -13.32 -7.05 7.07
N PRO A 96 -12.24 -7.78 7.45
CA PRO A 96 -11.29 -7.32 8.45
C PRO A 96 -10.60 -6.01 8.07
N PHE A 97 -10.37 -5.79 6.77
CA PHE A 97 -9.80 -4.54 6.26
C PHE A 97 -10.78 -3.38 6.44
N LEU A 98 -12.04 -3.57 6.07
CA LEU A 98 -13.07 -2.55 6.22
C LEU A 98 -13.37 -2.24 7.68
N ASP A 99 -13.53 -3.28 8.51
CA ASP A 99 -13.76 -3.14 9.96
C ASP A 99 -12.64 -2.31 10.60
N ARG A 100 -11.38 -2.61 10.27
CA ARG A 100 -10.25 -1.86 10.81
C ARG A 100 -10.16 -0.45 10.26
N ALA A 101 -10.38 -0.24 8.97
CA ALA A 101 -10.40 1.11 8.40
C ALA A 101 -11.45 1.98 9.10
N THR A 102 -12.64 1.40 9.34
CA THR A 102 -13.72 2.07 10.08
C THR A 102 -13.31 2.34 11.53
N GLN A 103 -12.61 1.40 12.17
CA GLN A 103 -12.08 1.60 13.51
C GLN A 103 -11.04 2.73 13.58
N LEU A 104 -10.08 2.78 12.65
CA LEU A 104 -9.06 3.83 12.60
C LEU A 104 -9.68 5.23 12.44
N ILE A 105 -10.76 5.35 11.67
CA ILE A 105 -11.54 6.59 11.55
C ILE A 105 -12.17 6.98 12.89
N ARG A 106 -12.78 6.01 13.60
CA ARG A 106 -13.43 6.26 14.90
C ARG A 106 -12.43 6.61 16.00
N ASP A 107 -11.28 5.95 16.01
CA ASP A 107 -10.27 6.09 17.06
C ASP A 107 -9.47 7.40 16.91
N ASN A 108 -9.50 8.03 15.73
CA ASN A 108 -8.72 9.23 15.42
C ASN A 108 -9.58 10.42 14.93
N PRO A 109 -10.60 10.86 15.70
CA PRO A 109 -11.45 11.97 15.30
C PRO A 109 -10.65 13.26 15.16
N GLY A 110 -10.71 13.90 13.99
CA GLY A 110 -10.01 15.16 13.70
C GLY A 110 -8.61 15.01 13.11
N THR A 111 -8.00 13.82 13.22
CA THR A 111 -6.74 13.49 12.53
C THR A 111 -7.01 12.81 11.19
N VAL A 112 -7.99 11.90 11.16
CA VAL A 112 -8.38 11.18 9.94
C VAL A 112 -9.82 11.55 9.56
N ALA A 113 -10.03 11.97 8.31
CA ALA A 113 -11.39 12.27 7.86
C ALA A 113 -12.18 10.97 7.63
N PRO A 114 -13.52 10.99 7.79
CA PRO A 114 -14.34 9.78 7.69
C PRO A 114 -14.54 9.38 6.23
N ARG A 115 -13.49 8.84 5.61
CA ARG A 115 -13.48 8.37 4.24
C ARG A 115 -12.32 7.40 4.01
N ILE A 116 -12.46 6.56 2.99
CA ILE A 116 -11.50 5.51 2.65
C ILE A 116 -11.03 5.71 1.22
N PHE A 117 -9.72 5.57 0.98
CA PHE A 117 -9.21 5.28 -0.35
C PHE A 117 -8.93 3.78 -0.46
N LEU A 118 -9.54 3.11 -1.44
CA LEU A 118 -9.37 1.69 -1.69
C LEU A 118 -8.54 1.44 -2.95
N ALA A 119 -7.38 0.82 -2.77
CA ALA A 119 -6.60 0.22 -3.83
C ALA A 119 -6.81 -1.30 -3.84
N THR A 120 -7.29 -1.83 -4.97
CA THR A 120 -7.44 -3.27 -5.19
C THR A 120 -7.56 -3.55 -6.68
N GLU A 121 -6.99 -4.66 -7.11
CA GLU A 121 -7.13 -5.20 -8.46
C GLU A 121 -8.43 -6.01 -8.64
N ASP A 122 -9.17 -6.31 -7.56
CA ASP A 122 -10.28 -7.27 -7.58
C ASP A 122 -11.67 -6.62 -7.57
N VAL A 123 -12.54 -7.07 -8.49
CA VAL A 123 -13.92 -6.59 -8.62
C VAL A 123 -14.77 -6.93 -7.39
N GLY A 124 -14.57 -8.10 -6.77
CA GLY A 124 -15.32 -8.54 -5.59
C GLY A 124 -15.02 -7.68 -4.37
N VAL A 125 -13.74 -7.40 -4.11
CA VAL A 125 -13.31 -6.48 -3.03
C VAL A 125 -13.88 -5.09 -3.26
N HIS A 126 -13.74 -4.56 -4.48
CA HIS A 126 -14.25 -3.24 -4.84
C HIS A 126 -15.76 -3.13 -4.57
N SER A 127 -16.53 -4.09 -5.06
CA SER A 127 -17.99 -4.15 -4.86
C SER A 127 -18.35 -4.27 -3.37
N TYR A 128 -17.61 -5.07 -2.61
CA TYR A 128 -17.84 -5.23 -1.18
C TYR A 128 -17.69 -3.92 -0.42
N PHE A 129 -16.59 -3.18 -0.64
CA PHE A 129 -16.35 -1.91 0.05
C PHE A 129 -17.40 -0.86 -0.29
N LEU A 130 -17.78 -0.73 -1.57
CA LEU A 130 -18.82 0.21 -1.98
C LEU A 130 -20.19 -0.11 -1.37
N ALA A 131 -20.49 -1.39 -1.15
CA ALA A 131 -21.78 -1.82 -0.59
C ALA A 131 -21.84 -1.76 0.94
N ASN A 132 -20.70 -1.92 1.64
CA ASN A 132 -20.68 -2.15 3.09
C ASN A 132 -20.04 -1.03 3.91
N ALA A 133 -19.30 -0.10 3.29
CA ALA A 133 -18.69 0.99 4.03
C ALA A 133 -19.74 2.00 4.51
N SER A 134 -19.64 2.42 5.77
CA SER A 134 -20.48 3.49 6.34
C SER A 134 -19.98 4.90 6.04
N VAL A 135 -18.86 5.01 5.31
CA VAL A 135 -18.19 6.26 4.93
C VAL A 135 -17.90 6.24 3.43
N PRO A 136 -17.73 7.41 2.78
CA PRO A 136 -17.35 7.46 1.37
C PRO A 136 -16.09 6.66 1.07
N VAL A 137 -16.14 5.85 0.02
CA VAL A 137 -15.01 5.08 -0.51
C VAL A 137 -14.63 5.63 -1.87
N PHE A 138 -13.38 6.06 -1.99
CA PHE A 138 -12.77 6.49 -3.24
C PHE A 138 -11.94 5.35 -3.80
N ALA A 139 -12.16 5.01 -5.07
CA ALA A 139 -11.38 4.00 -5.76
C ALA A 139 -11.22 4.42 -7.23
N ALA A 140 -10.09 4.07 -7.84
CA ALA A 140 -9.85 4.42 -9.24
C ALA A 140 -10.88 3.76 -10.15
N ASN A 141 -11.46 4.48 -11.10
CA ASN A 141 -12.25 3.88 -12.16
C ASN A 141 -11.31 3.23 -13.19
N VAL A 142 -10.98 1.96 -12.95
CA VAL A 142 -10.10 1.15 -13.80
C VAL A 142 -10.74 -0.21 -14.01
N THR A 143 -10.38 -0.85 -15.13
CA THR A 143 -10.69 -2.26 -15.34
C THR A 143 -9.97 -3.08 -14.27
N ARG A 144 -10.70 -3.98 -13.62
CA ARG A 144 -10.21 -4.81 -12.53
C ARG A 144 -10.29 -6.27 -12.93
N TYR A 145 -9.38 -7.05 -12.36
CA TYR A 145 -9.44 -8.49 -12.41
C TYR A 145 -10.69 -8.99 -11.68
N ASN A 146 -11.33 -9.99 -12.25
CA ASN A 146 -12.39 -10.73 -11.61
C ASN A 146 -11.95 -12.19 -11.55
N GLU A 147 -12.00 -12.80 -10.36
CA GLU A 147 -11.60 -14.18 -10.18
C GLU A 147 -12.55 -15.19 -10.82
N ASP A 148 -13.80 -14.80 -11.08
CA ASP A 148 -14.86 -15.67 -11.60
C ASP A 148 -14.80 -15.87 -13.12
N ILE A 149 -14.01 -15.07 -13.84
CA ILE A 149 -13.94 -15.08 -15.32
C ILE A 149 -12.90 -16.05 -15.90
N GLY A 150 -12.33 -16.92 -15.06
CA GLY A 150 -11.62 -18.12 -15.51
C GLY A 150 -10.27 -17.91 -16.20
N TYR A 151 -9.64 -16.73 -16.07
CA TYR A 151 -8.29 -16.46 -16.57
C TYR A 151 -7.39 -15.89 -15.46
N SER A 152 -6.07 -15.84 -15.65
CA SER A 152 -5.13 -15.41 -14.60
C SER A 152 -4.97 -13.88 -14.51
N PRO A 153 -4.48 -13.31 -13.40
CA PRO A 153 -4.13 -11.89 -13.34
C PRO A 153 -3.13 -11.46 -14.44
N MET A 154 -2.24 -12.35 -14.87
CA MET A 154 -1.33 -12.08 -15.98
C MET A 154 -2.07 -11.97 -17.32
N ASP A 155 -3.08 -12.81 -17.55
CA ASP A 155 -3.93 -12.71 -18.73
C ASP A 155 -4.80 -11.45 -18.69
N HIS A 156 -5.19 -10.99 -17.50
CA HIS A 156 -5.84 -9.69 -17.33
C HIS A 156 -4.96 -8.57 -17.84
N ALA A 157 -3.73 -8.48 -17.32
CA ALA A 157 -2.77 -7.45 -17.70
C ALA A 157 -2.50 -7.46 -19.21
N LYS A 158 -2.38 -8.65 -19.83
CA LYS A 158 -2.24 -8.78 -21.29
C LYS A 158 -3.43 -8.23 -22.06
N ARG A 159 -4.65 -8.39 -21.54
CA ARG A 159 -5.89 -7.92 -22.20
C ARG A 159 -6.06 -6.40 -22.14
N ILE A 160 -5.73 -5.79 -21.01
CA ILE A 160 -5.89 -4.32 -20.83
C ILE A 160 -4.66 -3.52 -21.26
N GLY A 161 -3.52 -4.19 -21.45
CA GLY A 161 -2.22 -3.58 -21.69
C GLY A 161 -1.34 -3.66 -20.44
N PRO A 162 -0.20 -4.36 -20.47
CA PRO A 162 0.68 -4.45 -19.31
C PRO A 162 1.20 -3.09 -18.82
N ASP A 163 1.39 -2.15 -19.74
CA ASP A 163 1.74 -0.77 -19.45
C ASP A 163 0.58 -0.03 -18.77
N VAL A 164 -0.65 -0.26 -19.19
CA VAL A 164 -1.86 0.30 -18.55
C VAL A 164 -2.00 -0.22 -17.13
N GLU A 165 -1.85 -1.53 -16.91
CA GLU A 165 -1.89 -2.14 -15.58
C GLU A 165 -0.78 -1.57 -14.69
N PHE A 166 0.44 -1.45 -15.22
CA PHE A 166 1.57 -0.89 -14.48
C PHE A 166 1.34 0.58 -14.08
N ILE A 167 0.84 1.42 -14.99
CA ILE A 167 0.53 2.82 -14.69
C ILE A 167 -0.62 2.93 -13.68
N ASN A 168 -1.66 2.10 -13.79
CA ASN A 168 -2.75 2.06 -12.81
C ASN A 168 -2.26 1.67 -11.42
N ALA A 169 -1.33 0.71 -11.34
CA ALA A 169 -0.71 0.32 -10.08
C ALA A 169 0.11 1.48 -9.48
N LEU A 170 0.98 2.14 -10.26
CA LEU A 170 1.76 3.29 -9.79
C LEU A 170 0.89 4.47 -9.35
N MET A 171 -0.16 4.78 -10.11
CA MET A 171 -1.15 5.79 -9.72
C MET A 171 -1.81 5.44 -8.38
N SER A 172 -2.23 4.19 -8.21
CA SER A 172 -2.85 3.73 -6.97
C SER A 172 -1.86 3.81 -5.80
N LEU A 173 -0.59 3.44 -6.00
CA LEU A 173 0.49 3.57 -5.01
C LEU A 173 0.65 5.03 -4.57
N GLU A 174 0.70 5.97 -5.51
CA GLU A 174 0.85 7.40 -5.21
C GLU A 174 -0.29 7.93 -4.34
N ILE A 175 -1.53 7.57 -4.67
CA ILE A 175 -2.71 8.01 -3.91
C ILE A 175 -2.76 7.31 -2.54
N THR A 176 -2.45 6.00 -2.48
CA THR A 176 -2.35 5.27 -1.21
C THR A 176 -1.36 5.94 -0.26
N MET A 177 -0.19 6.34 -0.77
CA MET A 177 0.85 7.00 0.02
C MET A 177 0.42 8.34 0.62
N THR A 178 -0.51 9.04 -0.03
CA THR A 178 -1.01 10.33 0.46
C THR A 178 -1.99 10.22 1.64
N GLY A 179 -2.54 9.03 1.95
CA GLY A 179 -3.40 8.82 3.12
C GLY A 179 -2.68 8.92 4.46
N ASP A 180 -3.44 9.01 5.56
CA ASP A 180 -2.89 9.32 6.89
C ASP A 180 -2.91 8.15 7.87
N ALA A 181 -3.72 7.15 7.58
CA ALA A 181 -3.71 5.86 8.25
C ALA A 181 -3.83 4.75 7.20
N PHE A 182 -3.31 3.57 7.53
CA PHE A 182 -3.03 2.53 6.55
C PHE A 182 -3.54 1.17 6.98
N VAL A 183 -4.18 0.45 6.07
CA VAL A 183 -4.65 -0.92 6.29
C VAL A 183 -4.22 -1.77 5.09
N PHE A 184 -3.22 -2.63 5.28
CA PHE A 184 -2.75 -3.55 4.24
C PHE A 184 -1.93 -4.69 4.85
N ALA A 185 -1.84 -5.82 4.15
CA ALA A 185 -1.07 -6.97 4.61
C ALA A 185 0.39 -6.92 4.13
N MET A 186 1.37 -7.03 5.05
CA MET A 186 2.81 -7.07 4.71
C MET A 186 3.23 -8.35 3.99
N MET A 187 2.38 -9.38 3.98
CA MET A 187 2.63 -10.60 3.20
C MET A 187 2.56 -10.32 1.68
N SER A 188 1.82 -9.30 1.25
CA SER A 188 1.82 -8.85 -0.14
C SER A 188 3.09 -8.05 -0.46
N ASN A 189 3.78 -8.39 -1.55
CA ASN A 189 4.91 -7.61 -2.05
C ASN A 189 4.52 -6.13 -2.23
N TRP A 190 3.29 -5.88 -2.70
CA TRP A 190 2.76 -4.54 -2.87
C TRP A 190 2.49 -3.84 -1.53
N GLY A 191 1.98 -4.56 -0.53
CA GLY A 191 1.81 -4.04 0.83
C GLY A 191 3.15 -3.63 1.46
N ARG A 192 4.21 -4.43 1.24
CA ARG A 192 5.57 -4.06 1.69
C ARG A 192 6.08 -2.82 0.99
N LEU A 193 5.89 -2.73 -0.32
CA LEU A 193 6.29 -1.54 -1.07
C LEU A 193 5.55 -0.29 -0.56
N ILE A 194 4.24 -0.37 -0.30
CA ILE A 194 3.49 0.73 0.32
C ILE A 194 4.13 1.13 1.66
N ASN A 195 4.46 0.16 2.52
CA ASN A 195 5.07 0.44 3.83
C ASN A 195 6.46 1.08 3.70
N GLU A 196 7.26 0.63 2.74
CA GLU A 196 8.58 1.16 2.45
C GLU A 196 8.48 2.60 1.98
N MET A 197 7.61 2.87 1.01
CA MET A 197 7.46 4.17 0.40
C MET A 197 6.77 5.20 1.30
N ARG A 198 5.76 4.80 2.09
CA ARG A 198 5.16 5.72 3.09
C ARG A 198 6.19 6.14 4.14
N SER A 199 7.13 5.25 4.48
CA SER A 199 8.15 5.50 5.50
C SER A 199 9.25 6.45 5.03
N THR A 200 9.57 6.45 3.73
CA THR A 200 10.69 7.22 3.17
C THR A 200 10.27 8.42 2.35
N VAL A 201 9.31 8.25 1.44
CA VAL A 201 8.89 9.32 0.52
C VAL A 201 7.89 10.26 1.16
N GLN A 202 6.98 9.74 2.00
CA GLN A 202 5.94 10.54 2.65
C GLN A 202 6.26 10.89 4.10
N CYS A 203 7.35 10.35 4.67
CA CYS A 203 7.71 10.52 6.09
C CYS A 203 6.61 10.08 7.07
N LYS A 204 5.75 9.12 6.66
CA LYS A 204 4.61 8.58 7.41
C LYS A 204 4.93 7.26 8.09
N ALA A 205 6.17 7.06 8.54
CA ALA A 205 6.59 5.82 9.21
C ALA A 205 5.86 5.59 10.55
N ASN A 206 5.51 6.68 11.24
CA ASN A 206 4.79 6.70 12.51
C ASN A 206 3.26 6.79 12.36
N SER A 207 2.74 6.92 11.14
CA SER A 207 1.30 6.90 10.89
C SER A 207 0.68 5.56 11.28
N ASP A 208 -0.56 5.63 11.76
CA ASP A 208 -1.34 4.47 12.15
C ASP A 208 -1.39 3.44 11.02
N PHE A 209 -1.08 2.21 11.38
CA PHE A 209 -0.99 1.10 10.45
C PHE A 209 -1.58 -0.15 11.06
N PHE A 210 -2.33 -0.90 10.26
CA PHE A 210 -2.76 -2.24 10.60
C PHE A 210 -2.38 -3.23 9.51
N ASP A 211 -1.64 -4.24 9.94
CA ASP A 211 -1.47 -5.48 9.21
C ASP A 211 -2.44 -6.51 9.78
N PRO A 212 -3.40 -7.01 8.98
CA PRO A 212 -4.34 -8.04 9.42
C PRO A 212 -3.59 -9.31 9.89
N GLU A 213 -2.42 -9.62 9.32
CA GLU A 213 -1.60 -10.79 9.70
C GLU A 213 -0.68 -10.53 10.92
N GLN A 214 -0.54 -9.27 11.32
CA GLN A 214 0.27 -8.88 12.47
C GLN A 214 -0.47 -7.84 13.32
N PRO A 215 -1.58 -8.24 13.98
CA PRO A 215 -2.46 -7.30 14.69
C PRO A 215 -1.80 -6.61 15.90
N LYS A 216 -0.64 -7.12 16.36
CA LYS A 216 0.16 -6.53 17.45
C LYS A 216 1.25 -5.56 16.96
N GLY A 217 1.19 -5.16 15.68
CA GLY A 217 2.22 -4.35 15.04
C GLY A 217 3.24 -5.19 14.28
N ILE A 218 4.14 -4.52 13.56
CA ILE A 218 5.14 -5.17 12.72
C ILE A 218 6.16 -5.90 13.61
N THR A 219 6.04 -7.22 13.66
CA THR A 219 6.93 -8.11 14.42
C THR A 219 7.85 -8.92 13.51
N ARG A 220 7.53 -8.99 12.21
CA ARG A 220 8.32 -9.65 11.18
C ARG A 220 8.73 -8.63 10.12
N LEU A 221 10.03 -8.34 10.06
CA LEU A 221 10.62 -7.45 9.04
C LEU A 221 11.16 -8.22 7.82
N ASN A 222 11.43 -9.52 8.02
CA ASN A 222 11.98 -10.42 7.03
C ASN A 222 10.89 -11.30 6.43
N TRP A 223 10.25 -10.79 5.38
CA TRP A 223 9.35 -11.54 4.52
C TRP A 223 10.20 -12.11 3.38
N ARG A 224 10.45 -13.42 3.41
CA ARG A 224 11.05 -14.18 2.30
C ARG A 224 9.92 -14.84 1.51
#